data_AF-A0A1Y2C6D7-F1
#
_entry.id   AF-A0A1Y2C6D7-F1
#
_cell.length_a   1.000
_cell.length_b   1.000
_cell.length_c   1.000
_cell.angle_alpha   90.00
_cell.angle_beta   90.00
_cell.angle_gamma   90.00
#
_symmetry.space_group_name_H-M   'P 1'
#
loop_
_entity.id
_entity.type
_entity.pdbx_description
1 polymer ?
#
loop_
_entity_poly.entity_id
_entity_poly.type
_entity_poly.pdbx_seq_one_letter_code
_entity_poly.pdbx_strand_id
1 'polypeptide(L)'
;MLSQSQPKKYKYTWAGWANQQAYVAGFFILCGGILTTVFYRKLPGNMLAIPVGVSTIVLGSLIMAIEHPISVLTKLGSVYTNYSYRIAFYSLIVGVSMLQTPTQTAGFCLICAIVTYARCVFCGEVCDV
;
A
#
# COMPACT_ATOMS: atom_id res chain seq x y z
N MET A 1 32.77 22.65 20.25
CA MET A 1 31.90 23.42 19.34
C MET A 1 30.64 22.60 19.09
N LEU A 2 29.49 23.14 19.49
CA LEU A 2 28.19 22.49 19.40
C LEU A 2 27.88 22.15 17.93
N SER A 3 27.81 20.85 17.62
CA SER A 3 27.27 20.38 16.35
C SER A 3 25.81 20.80 16.30
N GLN A 4 25.55 21.94 15.66
CA GLN A 4 24.22 22.45 15.42
C GLN A 4 23.42 21.36 14.73
N SER A 5 22.47 20.78 15.47
CA SER A 5 21.39 19.95 14.96
C SER A 5 20.67 20.77 13.90
N GLN A 6 21.04 20.55 12.63
CA GLN A 6 20.30 21.08 11.51
C GLN A 6 18.84 20.70 11.73
N PRO A 7 17.88 21.64 11.68
CA PRO A 7 16.47 21.26 11.71
C PRO A 7 16.29 20.23 10.59
N LYS A 8 15.71 19.05 10.90
CA LYS A 8 15.32 18.03 9.92
C LYS A 8 14.44 18.73 8.88
N LYS A 9 15.03 19.34 7.86
CA LYS A 9 14.34 19.77 6.65
C LYS A 9 13.65 18.52 6.18
N TYR A 10 12.33 18.57 6.05
CA TYR A 10 11.51 17.54 5.41
C TYR A 10 12.08 17.32 4.00
N LYS A 11 13.10 16.46 3.91
CA LYS A 11 13.69 16.04 2.66
C LYS A 11 12.65 15.09 2.11
N TYR A 12 11.95 15.48 1.06
CA TYR A 12 11.11 14.55 0.31
C TYR A 12 12.02 13.39 -0.12
N THR A 13 11.89 12.26 0.58
CA THR A 13 12.58 11.02 0.24
C THR A 13 11.73 10.27 -0.78
N TRP A 14 12.37 9.52 -1.67
CA TRP A 14 11.64 8.65 -2.59
C TRP A 14 10.82 7.61 -1.80
N ALA A 15 11.34 7.18 -0.65
CA ALA A 15 10.60 6.37 0.31
C ALA A 15 9.31 7.04 0.83
N GLY A 16 9.33 8.32 1.20
CA GLY A 16 8.14 9.05 1.66
C GLY A 16 7.10 9.20 0.55
N TRP A 17 7.56 9.44 -0.69
CA TRP A 17 6.68 9.47 -1.86
C TRP A 17 6.06 8.10 -2.16
N ALA A 18 6.86 7.03 -2.12
CA ALA A 18 6.40 5.66 -2.29
C ALA A 18 5.35 5.28 -1.23
N ASN A 19 5.56 5.68 0.03
CA ASN A 19 4.60 5.45 1.10
C ASN A 19 3.24 6.11 0.79
N GLN A 20 3.25 7.37 0.34
CA GLN A 20 2.01 8.06 0.00
C GLN A 20 1.28 7.40 -1.19
N GLN A 21 2.02 6.98 -2.22
CA GLN A 21 1.45 6.25 -3.35
C GLN A 21 0.82 4.92 -2.93
N ALA A 22 1.51 4.15 -2.10
CA ALA A 22 1.02 2.87 -1.58
C ALA A 22 -0.18 3.07 -0.64
N TYR A 23 -0.16 4.11 0.21
CA TYR A 23 -1.27 4.44 1.10
C TYR A 23 -2.55 4.80 0.31
N VAL A 24 -2.42 5.67 -0.70
CA VAL A 24 -3.54 6.04 -1.57
C VAL A 24 -4.05 4.82 -2.36
N ALA A 25 -3.14 3.95 -2.82
CA ALA A 25 -3.53 2.68 -3.44
C ALA A 25 -4.32 1.78 -2.47
N GLY A 26 -3.86 1.65 -1.22
CA GLY A 26 -4.56 0.91 -0.17
C GLY A 26 -5.97 1.45 0.08
N PHE A 27 -6.14 2.78 0.10
CA PHE A 27 -7.44 3.42 0.21
C PHE A 27 -8.38 3.07 -0.96
N PHE A 28 -7.89 3.15 -2.20
CA PHE A 28 -8.71 2.78 -3.36
C PHE A 28 -9.07 1.29 -3.39
N ILE A 29 -8.18 0.40 -2.97
CA ILE A 29 -8.46 -1.04 -2.81
C ILE A 29 -9.57 -1.23 -1.77
N LEU A 30 -9.47 -0.57 -0.62
CA LEU A 30 -10.48 -0.63 0.43
C LEU A 30 -11.85 -0.16 -0.08
N CYS A 31 -11.90 0.98 -0.76
CA CYS A 31 -13.13 1.48 -1.38
C CYS A 31 -13.69 0.52 -2.42
N GLY A 32 -12.83 -0.07 -3.27
CA GLY A 32 -13.24 -1.05 -4.28
C GLY A 32 -13.83 -2.32 -3.65
N GLY A 33 -13.30 -2.78 -2.52
CA GLY A 33 -13.85 -3.88 -1.75
C GLY A 33 -15.22 -3.58 -1.13
N ILE A 34 -15.41 -2.37 -0.59
CA ILE A 34 -16.73 -1.89 -0.11
C ILE A 34 -17.73 -1.83 -1.27
N LEU A 35 -17.33 -1.27 -2.40
CA LEU A 35 -18.19 -1.23 -3.59
C LEU A 35 -18.58 -2.64 -4.04
N THR A 36 -17.63 -3.57 -4.05
CA THR A 36 -17.84 -4.96 -4.44
C THR A 36 -18.84 -5.66 -3.51
N THR A 37 -18.68 -5.50 -2.20
CA THR A 37 -19.55 -6.12 -1.19
C THR A 37 -20.95 -5.52 -1.13
N VAL A 38 -21.10 -4.21 -1.28
CA VAL A 38 -22.36 -3.48 -1.11
C VAL A 38 -23.18 -3.40 -2.40
N PHE A 39 -22.52 -3.14 -3.53
CA PHE A 39 -23.19 -2.88 -4.81
C PHE A 39 -23.10 -4.08 -5.76
N TYR A 40 -21.90 -4.61 -6.02
CA TYR A 40 -21.72 -5.69 -7.01
C TYR A 40 -22.31 -7.03 -6.55
N ARG A 41 -22.55 -7.22 -5.24
CA ARG A 41 -23.34 -8.32 -4.70
C ARG A 41 -24.76 -8.37 -5.26
N LYS A 42 -25.35 -7.22 -5.59
CA LYS A 42 -26.75 -7.12 -6.07
C LYS A 42 -26.88 -7.52 -7.55
N LEU A 43 -25.77 -7.72 -8.26
CA LEU A 43 -25.79 -8.16 -9.65
C LEU A 43 -26.06 -9.67 -9.74
N PRO A 44 -26.95 -10.10 -10.64
CA PRO A 44 -27.25 -11.53 -10.83
C PRO A 44 -26.00 -12.28 -11.29
N GLY A 45 -25.76 -13.46 -10.72
CA GLY A 45 -24.61 -14.32 -11.06
C GLY A 45 -23.31 -14.04 -10.28
N ASN A 46 -23.29 -13.06 -9.38
CA ASN A 46 -22.06 -12.65 -8.69
C ASN A 46 -21.92 -13.22 -7.26
N MET A 47 -22.01 -14.55 -7.11
CA MET A 47 -21.95 -15.24 -5.80
C MET A 47 -20.63 -15.02 -5.04
N LEU A 48 -19.54 -14.76 -5.76
CA LEU A 48 -18.22 -14.55 -5.18
C LEU A 48 -17.97 -13.09 -4.74
N ALA A 49 -18.92 -12.17 -4.95
CA ALA A 49 -18.74 -10.76 -4.61
C ALA A 49 -18.44 -10.51 -3.13
N ILE A 50 -19.04 -11.29 -2.22
CA ILE A 50 -18.80 -11.16 -0.77
C ILE A 50 -17.39 -11.60 -0.40
N PRO A 51 -16.96 -12.86 -0.64
CA PRO A 51 -15.63 -13.30 -0.23
C PRO A 51 -14.53 -12.48 -0.91
N VAL A 52 -14.69 -12.15 -2.20
CA VAL A 52 -13.72 -11.32 -2.91
C VAL A 52 -13.70 -9.91 -2.30
N GLY A 53 -14.84 -9.24 -2.17
CA GLY A 53 -14.88 -7.88 -1.64
C GLY A 53 -14.36 -7.75 -0.20
N VAL A 54 -14.65 -8.74 0.67
CA VAL A 54 -14.08 -8.77 2.04
C VAL A 54 -12.56 -8.95 1.99
N SER A 55 -12.04 -9.85 1.16
CA SER A 55 -10.59 -10.01 0.99
C SER A 55 -9.91 -8.72 0.51
N THR A 56 -10.54 -8.00 -0.42
CA THR A 56 -10.07 -6.71 -0.92
C THR A 56 -10.04 -5.65 0.18
N ILE A 57 -11.08 -5.58 1.04
CA ILE A 57 -11.11 -4.66 2.20
C ILE A 57 -9.94 -4.95 3.16
N VAL A 58 -9.70 -6.23 3.45
CA VAL A 58 -8.59 -6.65 4.34
C VAL A 58 -7.25 -6.28 3.73
N LEU A 59 -7.04 -6.52 2.44
CA LEU A 59 -5.80 -6.17 1.74
C LEU A 59 -5.57 -4.65 1.71
N GLY A 60 -6.60 -3.86 1.40
CA GLY A 60 -6.50 -2.39 1.40
C GLY A 60 -6.16 -1.84 2.77
N SER A 61 -6.84 -2.34 3.81
CA SER A 61 -6.56 -2.00 5.22
C SER A 61 -5.14 -2.37 5.62
N LEU A 62 -4.65 -3.53 5.19
CA LEU A 62 -3.30 -4.02 5.50
C LEU A 62 -2.23 -3.14 4.86
N ILE A 63 -2.39 -2.73 3.59
CA ILE A 63 -1.46 -1.79 2.94
C ILE A 63 -1.44 -0.47 3.69
N MET A 64 -2.61 0.11 4.00
CA MET A 64 -2.68 1.36 4.77
C MET A 64 -2.00 1.23 6.15
N ALA A 65 -2.18 0.09 6.82
CA ALA A 65 -1.55 -0.19 8.10
C ALA A 65 -0.03 -0.44 8.01
N ILE A 66 0.49 -0.88 6.85
CA ILE A 66 1.94 -1.03 6.58
C ILE A 66 2.58 0.34 6.33
N GLU A 67 1.89 1.20 5.58
CA GLU A 67 2.39 2.50 5.14
C GLU A 67 2.22 3.61 6.18
N HIS A 68 1.17 3.53 7.00
CA HIS A 68 0.95 4.43 8.13
C HIS A 68 0.67 3.60 9.39
N PRO A 69 1.73 3.05 10.03
CA PRO A 69 1.54 2.21 11.20
C PRO A 69 0.82 2.98 12.30
N ILE A 70 -0.36 2.50 12.70
CA ILE A 70 -1.00 2.88 13.96
C ILE A 70 0.02 2.54 15.07
N SER A 71 0.18 3.40 16.07
CA SER A 71 1.22 3.31 17.11
C SER A 71 1.34 1.95 17.83
N VAL A 72 0.33 1.08 17.70
CA VAL A 72 0.27 -0.28 18.26
C VAL A 72 0.90 -1.35 17.35
N LEU A 73 0.95 -1.12 16.03
CA LEU A 73 1.45 -2.06 15.01
C LEU A 73 2.94 -1.90 14.69
N THR A 74 3.60 -0.86 15.22
CA THR A 74 5.05 -0.61 15.10
C THR A 74 5.92 -1.76 15.62
N LYS A 75 5.35 -2.69 16.41
CA LYS A 75 6.04 -3.91 16.89
C LYS A 75 6.21 -5.02 15.83
N LEU A 76 5.61 -4.92 14.63
CA LEU A 76 5.80 -5.91 13.56
C LEU A 76 7.09 -5.72 12.72
N GLY A 77 7.95 -4.77 13.09
CA GLY A 77 9.42 -4.76 12.97
C GLY A 77 10.08 -4.99 11.60
N SER A 78 9.89 -6.15 10.97
CA SER A 78 10.67 -6.59 9.79
C SER A 78 9.94 -6.38 8.46
N VAL A 79 8.63 -6.60 8.40
CA VAL A 79 7.82 -6.37 7.18
C VAL A 79 7.69 -4.88 6.89
N TYR A 80 7.74 -4.06 7.94
CA TYR A 80 7.65 -2.61 7.88
C TYR A 80 8.93 -1.93 7.41
N THR A 81 10.10 -2.53 7.62
CA THR A 81 11.39 -1.85 7.42
C THR A 81 12.12 -2.25 6.14
N ASN A 82 11.64 -3.29 5.44
CA ASN A 82 12.33 -3.83 4.27
C ASN A 82 11.49 -3.67 2.99
N TYR A 83 11.97 -2.77 2.12
CA TYR A 83 11.33 -2.45 0.84
C TYR A 83 11.17 -3.66 -0.09
N SER A 84 12.04 -4.68 -0.01
CA SER A 84 11.95 -5.86 -0.88
C SER A 84 10.70 -6.70 -0.58
N TYR A 85 10.35 -6.85 0.70
CA TYR A 85 9.12 -7.54 1.10
C TYR A 85 7.88 -6.74 0.70
N ARG A 86 7.91 -5.41 0.83
CA ARG A 86 6.84 -4.53 0.37
C ARG A 86 6.63 -4.66 -1.14
N ILE A 87 7.69 -4.64 -1.94
CA ILE A 87 7.62 -4.83 -3.40
C ILE A 87 7.00 -6.18 -3.76
N ALA A 88 7.44 -7.28 -3.14
CA ALA A 88 6.90 -8.61 -3.41
C ALA A 88 5.40 -8.71 -3.06
N PHE A 89 5.03 -8.20 -1.88
CA PHE A 89 3.64 -8.18 -1.42
C PHE A 89 2.75 -7.32 -2.33
N TYR A 90 3.21 -6.12 -2.70
CA TYR A 90 2.49 -5.20 -3.58
C TYR A 90 2.36 -5.74 -4.99
N SER A 91 3.37 -6.44 -5.51
CA SER A 91 3.31 -7.08 -6.83
C SER A 91 2.21 -8.14 -6.90
N LEU A 92 2.02 -8.93 -5.83
CA LEU A 92 0.91 -9.89 -5.75
C LEU A 92 -0.45 -9.19 -5.73
N ILE A 93 -0.58 -8.09 -4.99
CA ILE A 93 -1.83 -7.34 -4.89
C ILE A 93 -2.18 -6.61 -6.19
N VAL A 94 -1.20 -6.15 -6.97
CA VAL A 94 -1.44 -5.59 -8.31
C VAL A 94 -2.17 -6.61 -9.18
N GLY A 95 -1.71 -7.87 -9.19
CA GLY A 95 -2.36 -8.94 -9.96
C GLY A 95 -3.84 -9.09 -9.61
N VAL A 96 -4.16 -9.12 -8.32
CA VAL A 96 -5.55 -9.22 -7.84
C VAL A 96 -6.35 -7.95 -8.15
N SER A 97 -5.74 -6.77 -7.99
CA SER A 97 -6.40 -5.47 -8.18
C SER A 97 -6.74 -5.18 -9.64
N MET A 98 -6.01 -5.79 -10.59
CA MET A 98 -6.29 -5.67 -12.03
C MET A 98 -7.51 -6.49 -12.45
N LEU A 99 -7.85 -7.55 -11.70
CA LEU A 99 -9.00 -8.43 -11.99
C LEU A 99 -10.34 -7.79 -11.64
N GLN A 100 -10.35 -6.75 -10.80
CA GLN A 100 -11.59 -6.04 -10.43
C GLN A 100 -11.55 -4.60 -10.93
N THR A 101 -12.50 -4.23 -11.80
CA THR A 101 -12.66 -2.87 -12.31
C THR A 101 -12.58 -1.76 -11.23
N PRO A 102 -13.25 -1.88 -10.06
CA PRO A 102 -13.19 -0.82 -9.04
C PRO A 102 -11.81 -0.67 -8.36
N THR A 103 -10.88 -1.59 -8.58
CA THR A 103 -9.52 -1.54 -7.99
C THR A 103 -8.40 -1.31 -9.01
N GLN A 104 -8.73 -1.17 -10.30
CA GLN A 104 -7.71 -0.99 -11.35
C GLN A 104 -6.87 0.28 -11.16
N THR A 105 -7.51 1.42 -10.84
CA THR A 105 -6.80 2.67 -10.49
C THR A 105 -5.83 2.45 -9.33
N ALA A 106 -6.24 1.67 -8.33
CA ALA A 106 -5.42 1.35 -7.19
C ALA A 106 -4.20 0.52 -7.58
N GLY A 107 -4.38 -0.45 -8.48
CA GLY A 107 -3.27 -1.25 -9.01
C GLY A 107 -2.26 -0.41 -9.79
N PHE A 108 -2.69 0.59 -10.56
CA PHE A 108 -1.76 1.54 -11.19
C PHE A 108 -0.97 2.35 -10.15
N CYS A 109 -1.63 2.82 -9.09
CA CYS A 109 -0.94 3.51 -7.98
C CYS A 109 0.08 2.59 -7.29
N LEU A 110 -0.25 1.31 -7.11
CA LEU A 110 0.66 0.30 -6.56
C LEU A 110 1.85 0.02 -7.48
N ILE A 111 1.66 -0.04 -8.81
CA ILE A 111 2.77 -0.17 -9.76
C ILE A 111 3.74 0.99 -9.61
N CYS A 112 3.23 2.22 -9.51
CA CYS A 112 4.06 3.41 -9.27
C CYS A 112 4.81 3.33 -7.92
N ALA A 113 4.14 2.87 -6.87
CA ALA A 113 4.76 2.67 -5.57
C ALA A 113 5.86 1.60 -5.62
N ILE A 114 5.63 0.47 -6.31
CA ILE A 114 6.60 -0.61 -6.51
C ILE A 114 7.84 -0.09 -7.24
N VAL A 115 7.67 0.64 -8.35
CA VAL A 115 8.80 1.20 -9.11
C VAL A 115 9.60 2.17 -8.23
N THR A 116 8.91 2.97 -7.42
CA THR A 116 9.58 3.91 -6.51
C THR A 116 10.31 3.18 -5.38
N TYR A 117 9.73 2.14 -4.79
CA TYR A 117 10.42 1.29 -3.81
C TYR A 117 11.60 0.53 -4.41
N ALA A 118 11.47 0.04 -5.64
CA ALA A 118 12.57 -0.63 -6.34
C ALA A 118 13.73 0.34 -6.55
N ARG A 119 13.45 1.59 -6.93
CA ARG A 119 14.46 2.66 -6.98
C ARG A 119 15.12 2.86 -5.61
N CYS A 120 14.36 2.94 -4.53
CA CYS A 120 14.92 3.07 -3.18
C CYS A 120 15.89 1.92 -2.85
N VAL A 121 15.52 0.68 -3.20
CA VAL A 121 16.38 -0.50 -3.01
C VAL A 121 17.67 -0.39 -3.84
N PHE A 122 17.58 -0.06 -5.13
CA PHE A 122 18.76 0.07 -6.00
C PHE A 122 19.69 1.22 -5.58
N CYS A 123 19.14 2.31 -5.02
CA CYS A 123 19.90 3.45 -4.53
C CYS A 123 20.40 3.28 -3.08
N GLY A 124 20.07 2.18 -2.41
CA GLY A 124 20.46 1.93 -1.02
C GLY A 124 19.77 2.86 -0.01
N GLU A 125 18.62 3.44 -0.34
CA GLU A 125 17.80 4.15 0.65
C GLU A 125 17.30 3.14 1.69
N VAL A 126 17.34 3.54 2.97
CA VAL A 126 16.87 2.71 4.09
C VAL A 126 15.53 3.27 4.60
N CYS A 127 14.70 2.43 5.21
CA CYS A 127 13.49 2.87 5.90
C CYS A 127 13.85 3.77 7.08
N ASP A 128 13.86 5.09 6.86
CA ASP A 128 13.80 6.08 7.93
C ASP A 128 12.33 6.18 8.38
N VAL A 129 11.94 5.36 9.38
CA VAL A 129 10.65 5.47 10.07
C VAL A 129 10.76 6.52 11.17
#